data_AF-A0A1Y5PSL8-F1
#
_entry.id   AF-A0A1Y5PSL8-F1
#
_cell.length_a   1.000
_cell.length_b   1.000
_cell.length_c   1.000
_cell.angle_alpha   90.00
_cell.angle_beta   90.00
_cell.angle_gamma   90.00
#
_symmetry.space_group_name_H-M   'P 1'
#
loop_
_entity.id
_entity.type
_entity.pdbx_description
1 polymer ?
#
loop_
_entity_poly.entity_id
_entity_poly.type
_entity_poly.pdbx_seq_one_letter_code
_entity_poly.pdbx_strand_id
1 'polypeptide(L)'
;MRNAFLALLMAPALLAAPAASAFDPDTPVGAPKEAFPVVLGDDEDTTIDAAFRAAFALPKGAKAEAERVIDDRTYHFRPVAIHLLEDNTGVLLSVGGLDEAGHSEGGLNAIHYLKSSPTGWVKQGEWIDVGAVGTVGNGATSWVFTSLLGRNPYLVTQGGGVWQGCAIGSAVVTELTPDGPVDRGGFTDSMSSGAGIGQTVQTYDGQIVAAVPDKSFTVAYTGTRSFKQQYVLKDGKYALVGKDQVPGC
;
A
#
# COMPACT_ATOMS: atom_id res chain seq x y z
N MET A 1 49.79 -72.81 7.56
CA MET A 1 50.60 -72.51 8.76
C MET A 1 51.54 -71.35 8.44
N ARG A 2 51.61 -70.35 9.34
CA ARG A 2 52.65 -69.29 9.49
C ARG A 2 52.71 -68.24 8.36
N ASN A 3 52.28 -67.01 8.66
CA ASN A 3 53.07 -65.86 9.17
C ASN A 3 53.82 -65.14 8.02
N ALA A 4 53.99 -63.82 7.94
CA ALA A 4 53.52 -62.63 8.66
C ALA A 4 54.22 -61.40 8.01
N PHE A 5 53.80 -60.19 8.42
CA PHE A 5 54.48 -58.88 8.34
C PHE A 5 54.59 -58.18 6.96
N LEU A 6 53.90 -57.04 6.75
CA LEU A 6 54.20 -55.64 7.14
C LEU A 6 55.18 -54.93 6.18
N ALA A 7 54.71 -53.94 5.42
CA ALA A 7 55.42 -52.68 5.18
C ALA A 7 54.54 -51.65 4.47
N LEU A 8 54.53 -50.46 5.08
CA LEU A 8 54.02 -49.17 4.62
C LEU A 8 54.47 -48.78 3.21
N LEU A 9 53.62 -48.06 2.47
CA LEU A 9 54.05 -46.88 1.69
C LEU A 9 52.86 -45.95 1.44
N MET A 10 52.97 -44.75 2.01
CA MET A 10 52.09 -43.61 1.80
C MET A 10 52.22 -43.08 0.37
N ALA A 11 51.09 -42.72 -0.23
CA ALA A 11 51.02 -41.83 -1.39
C ALA A 11 50.07 -40.67 -1.07
N PRO A 12 50.42 -39.40 -1.36
CA PRO A 12 49.53 -38.28 -1.15
C PRO A 12 48.54 -38.20 -2.32
N ALA A 13 47.25 -38.38 -2.05
CA ALA A 13 46.20 -38.04 -2.99
C ALA A 13 46.02 -36.52 -2.99
N LEU A 14 46.34 -35.88 -4.12
CA LEU A 14 45.96 -34.50 -4.44
C LEU A 14 44.44 -34.37 -4.30
N LEU A 15 43.98 -33.73 -3.23
CA LEU A 15 42.61 -33.28 -3.09
C LEU A 15 42.39 -32.16 -4.11
N ALA A 16 41.64 -32.46 -5.18
CA ALA A 16 40.99 -31.45 -5.98
C ALA A 16 40.06 -30.66 -5.06
N ALA A 17 40.42 -29.42 -4.74
CA ALA A 17 39.49 -28.49 -4.12
C ALA A 17 38.32 -28.28 -5.10
N PRO A 18 37.06 -28.47 -4.68
CA PRO A 18 35.95 -28.01 -5.47
C PRO A 18 36.09 -26.48 -5.56
N ALA A 19 36.11 -25.99 -6.80
CA ALA A 19 36.06 -24.57 -7.10
C ALA A 19 34.97 -23.92 -6.25
N ALA A 20 35.34 -22.89 -5.50
CA ALA A 20 34.39 -21.99 -4.88
C ALA A 20 33.39 -21.57 -5.96
N SER A 21 32.16 -22.06 -5.82
CA SER A 21 31.06 -21.70 -6.70
C SER A 21 31.00 -20.19 -6.75
N ALA A 22 31.12 -19.68 -7.97
CA ALA A 22 31.06 -18.28 -8.32
C ALA A 22 29.91 -17.59 -7.59
N PHE A 23 30.23 -16.49 -6.91
CA PHE A 23 29.29 -15.38 -6.86
C PHE A 23 29.07 -14.96 -8.31
N ASP A 24 27.87 -15.23 -8.83
CA ASP A 24 27.41 -14.69 -10.10
C ASP A 24 26.84 -13.28 -9.82
N PRO A 25 27.59 -12.20 -10.12
CA PRO A 25 27.14 -10.83 -9.87
C PRO A 25 25.94 -10.44 -10.76
N ASP A 26 25.57 -11.28 -11.72
CA ASP A 26 24.46 -11.04 -12.65
C ASP A 26 23.18 -11.79 -12.26
N THR A 27 23.12 -12.45 -11.10
CA THR A 27 21.84 -12.92 -10.56
C THR A 27 21.01 -11.68 -10.23
N PRO A 28 19.89 -11.40 -10.93
CA PRO A 28 19.05 -10.27 -10.59
C PRO A 28 18.59 -10.49 -9.16
N VAL A 29 18.91 -9.56 -8.26
CA VAL A 29 18.27 -9.51 -6.95
C VAL A 29 16.79 -9.33 -7.25
N GLY A 30 16.03 -10.43 -7.22
CA GLY A 30 14.62 -10.42 -7.55
C GLY A 30 13.91 -9.37 -6.70
N ALA A 31 12.89 -8.72 -7.26
CA ALA A 31 12.07 -7.78 -6.52
C ALA A 31 11.66 -8.43 -5.18
N PRO A 32 11.73 -7.70 -4.04
CA PRO A 32 11.37 -8.25 -2.75
C PRO A 32 10.00 -8.90 -2.82
N LYS A 33 9.91 -10.17 -2.42
CA LYS A 33 8.63 -10.85 -2.36
C LYS A 33 7.75 -10.14 -1.33
N GLU A 34 6.57 -9.71 -1.74
CA GLU A 34 5.57 -9.15 -0.82
C GLU A 34 5.36 -10.09 0.37
N ALA A 35 5.33 -9.51 1.57
CA ALA A 35 5.19 -10.24 2.82
C ALA A 35 4.39 -9.41 3.82
N PHE A 36 3.86 -10.08 4.84
CA PHE A 36 3.25 -9.40 5.98
C PHE A 36 4.33 -8.90 6.96
N PRO A 37 4.08 -7.81 7.71
CA PRO A 37 2.90 -6.95 7.60
C PRO A 37 2.86 -6.15 6.29
N VAL A 38 1.66 -5.79 5.83
CA VAL A 38 1.52 -4.81 4.75
C VAL A 38 2.02 -3.46 5.29
N VAL A 39 3.09 -2.94 4.70
CA VAL A 39 3.71 -1.66 5.08
C VAL A 39 3.29 -0.60 4.09
N LEU A 40 2.67 0.48 4.58
CA LEU A 40 2.35 1.65 3.76
C LEU A 40 3.58 2.55 3.65
N GLY A 41 3.78 3.11 2.46
CA GLY A 41 4.76 4.16 2.22
C GLY A 41 4.07 5.51 2.00
N ASP A 42 4.85 6.58 2.08
CA ASP A 42 4.47 7.96 1.81
C ASP A 42 5.31 8.60 0.70
N ASP A 43 6.32 7.88 0.21
CA ASP A 43 7.17 8.32 -0.90
C ASP A 43 6.37 8.39 -2.21
N GLU A 44 6.34 9.58 -2.80
CA GLU A 44 5.78 9.82 -4.11
C GLU A 44 6.71 9.29 -5.21
N ASP A 45 6.12 8.61 -6.20
CA ASP A 45 6.86 8.23 -7.39
C ASP A 45 7.07 9.47 -8.27
N THR A 46 8.34 9.87 -8.43
CA THR A 46 8.71 11.05 -9.22
C THR A 46 8.78 10.79 -10.73
N THR A 47 8.54 9.55 -11.17
CA THR A 47 8.71 9.11 -12.57
C THR A 47 7.40 9.03 -13.36
N ILE A 48 6.26 9.31 -12.72
CA ILE A 48 4.91 9.07 -13.27
C ILE A 48 4.25 10.30 -13.91
N ASP A 49 5.01 11.37 -14.11
CA ASP A 49 4.59 12.61 -14.77
C ASP A 49 3.84 12.37 -16.08
N ALA A 50 4.35 11.47 -16.93
CA ALA A 50 3.76 11.18 -18.23
C ALA A 50 2.39 10.49 -18.10
N ALA A 51 2.24 9.60 -17.12
CA ALA A 51 0.98 8.92 -16.81
C ALA A 51 -0.06 9.93 -16.30
N PHE A 52 0.34 10.81 -15.39
CA PHE A 52 -0.52 11.86 -14.84
C PHE A 52 -1.02 12.83 -15.92
N ARG A 53 -0.13 13.33 -16.77
CA ARG A 53 -0.51 14.23 -17.86
C ARG A 53 -1.50 13.57 -18.82
N ALA A 54 -1.30 12.29 -19.13
CA ALA A 54 -2.26 11.55 -19.95
C ALA A 54 -3.61 11.38 -19.24
N ALA A 55 -3.61 11.08 -17.95
CA ALA A 55 -4.82 10.90 -17.14
C ALA A 55 -5.67 12.19 -17.06
N PHE A 56 -5.02 13.33 -16.86
CA PHE A 56 -5.64 14.65 -16.72
C PHE A 56 -5.70 15.45 -18.04
N ALA A 57 -5.31 14.85 -19.16
CA ALA A 57 -5.26 15.50 -20.48
C ALA A 57 -4.47 16.81 -20.50
N LEU A 58 -3.37 16.87 -19.75
CA LEU A 58 -2.53 18.05 -19.64
C LEU A 58 -1.67 18.26 -20.90
N PRO A 59 -1.38 19.51 -21.28
CA PRO A 59 -0.44 19.80 -22.35
C PRO A 59 0.95 19.18 -22.10
N LYS A 60 1.60 18.76 -23.19
CA LYS A 60 2.98 18.28 -23.13
C LYS A 60 3.88 19.37 -22.53
N GLY A 61 4.64 19.04 -21.48
CA GLY A 61 5.55 19.98 -20.82
C GLY A 61 4.91 20.90 -19.77
N ALA A 62 3.60 20.80 -19.49
CA ALA A 62 2.95 21.42 -18.31
C ALA A 62 3.61 20.97 -16.98
N LYS A 63 3.16 21.41 -15.81
CA LYS A 63 3.52 20.71 -14.57
C LYS A 63 2.65 19.47 -14.40
N ALA A 64 3.10 18.48 -13.62
CA ALA A 64 2.27 17.33 -13.25
C ALA A 64 1.34 17.68 -12.07
N GLU A 65 0.55 18.72 -12.28
CA GLU A 65 -0.46 19.22 -11.36
C GLU A 65 -1.72 19.53 -12.18
N ALA A 66 -2.89 19.30 -11.62
CA ALA A 66 -4.16 19.58 -12.29
C ALA A 66 -5.19 20.15 -11.33
N GLU A 67 -5.91 21.17 -11.77
CA GLU A 67 -7.04 21.72 -11.03
C GLU A 67 -8.35 21.19 -11.62
N ARG A 68 -9.30 20.80 -10.76
CA ARG A 68 -10.66 20.43 -11.17
C ARG A 68 -11.70 20.96 -10.20
N VAL A 69 -12.83 21.38 -10.75
CA VAL A 69 -14.02 21.70 -9.98
C VAL A 69 -14.89 20.45 -9.87
N ILE A 70 -15.16 19.99 -8.65
CA ILE A 70 -16.01 18.84 -8.33
C ILE A 70 -16.95 19.28 -7.22
N ASP A 71 -18.25 19.11 -7.42
CA ASP A 71 -19.30 19.54 -6.47
C ASP A 71 -19.13 20.98 -5.98
N ASP A 72 -18.87 21.90 -6.91
CA ASP A 72 -18.63 23.33 -6.68
C ASP A 72 -17.37 23.67 -5.83
N ARG A 73 -16.44 22.72 -5.70
CA ARG A 73 -15.17 22.90 -4.99
C ARG A 73 -13.98 22.69 -5.90
N THR A 74 -12.94 23.48 -5.71
CA THR A 74 -11.70 23.38 -6.49
C THR A 74 -10.72 22.46 -5.80
N TYR A 75 -10.34 21.38 -6.48
CA TYR A 75 -9.33 20.42 -6.02
C TYR A 75 -8.05 20.51 -6.84
N HIS A 76 -6.91 20.49 -6.16
CA HIS A 76 -5.56 20.47 -6.75
C HIS A 76 -4.99 19.05 -6.69
N PHE A 77 -4.98 18.38 -7.84
CA PHE A 77 -4.47 17.02 -7.99
C PHE A 77 -2.98 16.99 -8.31
N ARG A 78 -2.30 16.04 -7.67
CA ARG A 78 -0.92 15.63 -7.97
C ARG A 78 -0.82 14.10 -8.05
N PRO A 79 0.08 13.55 -8.88
CA PRO A 79 0.31 12.12 -8.91
C PRO A 79 1.06 11.66 -7.66
N VAL A 80 0.79 10.43 -7.20
CA VAL A 80 1.50 9.89 -6.03
C VAL A 80 2.14 8.53 -6.29
N ALA A 81 1.48 7.63 -7.03
CA ALA A 81 2.03 6.33 -7.34
C ALA A 81 1.37 5.69 -8.56
N ILE A 82 2.06 4.76 -9.21
CA ILE A 82 1.50 3.91 -10.26
C ILE A 82 1.81 2.44 -9.97
N HIS A 83 0.87 1.55 -10.28
CA HIS A 83 1.07 0.11 -10.24
C HIS A 83 0.70 -0.52 -11.59
N LEU A 84 1.48 -1.48 -12.06
CA LEU A 84 1.17 -2.21 -13.29
C LEU A 84 0.44 -3.50 -12.94
N LEU A 85 -0.76 -3.67 -13.50
CA LEU A 85 -1.46 -4.96 -13.51
C LEU A 85 -0.76 -5.94 -14.47
N GLU A 86 -1.10 -7.23 -14.37
CA GLU A 86 -0.50 -8.30 -15.19
C GLU A 86 -0.63 -8.08 -16.71
N ASP A 87 -1.68 -7.38 -17.14
CA ASP A 87 -1.92 -7.03 -18.55
C ASP A 87 -1.21 -5.75 -19.02
N ASN A 88 -0.32 -5.20 -18.17
CA ASN A 88 0.36 -3.91 -18.34
C ASN A 88 -0.56 -2.69 -18.32
N THR A 89 -1.77 -2.81 -17.77
CA THR A 89 -2.58 -1.65 -17.41
C THR A 89 -1.97 -0.97 -16.19
N GLY A 90 -1.61 0.29 -16.32
CA GLY A 90 -1.16 1.14 -15.23
C GLY A 90 -2.32 1.69 -14.43
N VAL A 91 -2.34 1.44 -13.13
CA VAL A 91 -3.25 2.03 -12.16
C VAL A 91 -2.52 3.20 -11.50
N LEU A 92 -2.85 4.42 -11.93
CA LEU A 92 -2.31 5.64 -11.36
C LEU A 92 -3.19 6.09 -10.19
N LEU A 93 -2.57 6.29 -9.03
CA LEU A 93 -3.17 7.01 -7.91
C LEU A 93 -2.71 8.48 -7.97
N SER A 94 -3.67 9.39 -7.90
CA SER A 94 -3.44 10.83 -7.69
C SER A 94 -4.23 11.30 -6.49
N VAL A 95 -3.68 12.26 -5.75
CA VAL A 95 -4.32 12.85 -4.57
C VAL A 95 -4.71 14.29 -4.88
N GLY A 96 -5.97 14.63 -4.63
CA GLY A 96 -6.55 15.95 -4.78
C GLY A 96 -6.65 16.65 -3.43
N GLY A 97 -5.90 17.73 -3.26
CA GLY A 97 -6.00 18.62 -2.10
C GLY A 97 -7.05 19.70 -2.28
N LEU A 98 -7.53 20.25 -1.18
CA LEU A 98 -8.49 21.34 -1.13
C LEU A 98 -8.01 22.41 -0.13
N ASP A 99 -7.82 23.64 -0.61
CA ASP A 99 -7.19 24.71 0.18
C ASP A 99 -8.10 25.27 1.28
N GLU A 100 -9.38 25.51 0.97
CA GLU A 100 -10.37 26.06 1.91
C GLU A 100 -11.27 24.96 2.47
N ALA A 101 -10.67 24.03 3.21
CA ALA A 101 -11.36 22.90 3.82
C ALA A 101 -11.67 23.13 5.30
N GLY A 102 -12.91 22.84 5.69
CA GLY A 102 -13.31 22.63 7.07
C GLY A 102 -12.60 21.42 7.68
N HIS A 103 -12.56 21.38 9.01
CA HIS A 103 -11.78 20.39 9.75
C HIS A 103 -12.20 18.93 9.48
N SER A 104 -13.49 18.69 9.18
CA SER A 104 -14.01 17.36 8.85
C SER A 104 -13.94 17.00 7.37
N GLU A 105 -13.47 17.91 6.52
CA GLU A 105 -13.49 17.72 5.08
C GLU A 105 -12.18 17.13 4.59
N GLY A 106 -12.26 16.05 3.81
CA GLY A 106 -11.09 15.41 3.19
C GLY A 106 -10.81 15.94 1.79
N GLY A 107 -9.60 15.65 1.31
CA GLY A 107 -9.29 15.69 -0.11
C GLY A 107 -9.86 14.46 -0.82
N LEU A 108 -9.53 14.33 -2.11
CA LEU A 108 -9.99 13.24 -2.95
C LEU A 108 -8.84 12.33 -3.36
N ASN A 109 -9.16 11.08 -3.64
CA ASN A 109 -8.30 10.22 -4.44
C ASN A 109 -8.87 10.12 -5.85
N ALA A 110 -7.99 10.13 -6.85
CA ALA A 110 -8.34 9.83 -8.23
C ALA A 110 -7.53 8.62 -8.68
N ILE A 111 -8.24 7.57 -9.08
CA ILE A 111 -7.67 6.37 -9.65
C ILE A 111 -7.92 6.39 -11.15
N HIS A 112 -6.84 6.27 -11.93
CA HIS A 112 -6.91 6.20 -13.39
C HIS A 112 -6.35 4.88 -13.87
N TYR A 113 -7.05 4.25 -14.81
CA TYR A 113 -6.53 3.10 -15.52
C TYR A 113 -5.97 3.59 -16.85
N LEU A 114 -4.72 3.25 -17.13
CA LEU A 114 -3.94 3.74 -18.24
C LEU A 114 -3.36 2.55 -19.00
N LYS A 115 -3.57 2.49 -20.31
CA LYS A 115 -2.94 1.49 -21.16
C LYS A 115 -1.70 2.08 -21.79
N SER A 116 -0.59 1.36 -21.73
CA SER A 116 0.62 1.74 -22.46
C SER A 116 0.39 1.61 -23.97
N SER A 117 0.90 2.56 -24.74
CA SER A 117 0.90 2.56 -26.20
C SER A 117 2.25 3.05 -26.71
N PRO A 118 2.60 2.83 -28.00
CA PRO A 118 3.85 3.34 -28.58
C PRO A 118 4.01 4.86 -28.46
N THR A 119 2.91 5.60 -28.31
CA THR A 119 2.89 7.06 -28.19
C THR A 119 2.80 7.56 -26.74
N GLY A 120 2.79 6.65 -25.75
CA GLY A 120 2.66 6.95 -24.33
C GLY A 120 1.40 6.35 -23.70
N TRP A 121 0.98 6.90 -22.57
CA TRP A 121 -0.19 6.41 -21.82
C TRP A 121 -1.51 6.85 -22.46
N VAL A 122 -2.51 5.97 -22.44
CA VAL A 122 -3.87 6.25 -22.90
C VAL A 122 -4.86 5.93 -21.79
N LYS A 123 -5.63 6.92 -21.35
CA LYS A 123 -6.67 6.75 -20.32
C LYS A 123 -7.77 5.79 -20.79
N GLN A 124 -8.03 4.77 -19.97
CA GLN A 124 -9.08 3.77 -20.15
C GLN A 124 -10.28 4.04 -19.24
N GLY A 125 -10.03 4.53 -18.02
CA GLY A 125 -11.07 4.82 -17.04
C GLY A 125 -10.58 5.80 -15.98
N GLU A 126 -11.54 6.41 -15.30
CA GLU A 126 -11.33 7.38 -14.24
C GLU A 126 -12.37 7.15 -13.14
N TRP A 127 -11.89 7.06 -11.91
CA TRP A 127 -12.72 6.94 -10.71
C TRP A 127 -12.24 7.96 -9.69
N ILE A 128 -13.13 8.86 -9.33
CA ILE A 128 -12.87 9.91 -8.35
C ILE A 128 -13.50 9.50 -7.02
N ASP A 129 -12.84 9.87 -5.93
CA ASP A 129 -13.26 9.64 -4.53
C ASP A 129 -13.22 8.17 -4.07
N VAL A 130 -12.71 7.26 -4.90
CA VAL A 130 -12.53 5.86 -4.48
C VAL A 130 -11.27 5.72 -3.64
N GLY A 131 -11.41 5.12 -2.46
CA GLY A 131 -10.31 4.97 -1.50
C GLY A 131 -9.92 6.28 -0.81
N ALA A 132 -10.73 7.34 -0.93
CA ALA A 132 -10.45 8.62 -0.32
C ALA A 132 -10.45 8.52 1.22
N VAL A 133 -9.49 9.21 1.82
CA VAL A 133 -9.21 9.30 3.25
C VAL A 133 -8.51 10.64 3.48
N GLY A 134 -8.34 11.04 4.74
CA GLY A 134 -7.69 12.30 5.09
C GLY A 134 -8.68 13.41 5.42
N THR A 135 -8.16 14.51 5.95
CA THR A 135 -8.96 15.63 6.50
C THR A 135 -8.24 16.97 6.35
N VAL A 136 -8.95 18.05 6.66
CA VAL A 136 -8.51 19.43 6.42
C VAL A 136 -8.07 19.61 4.97
N GLY A 137 -8.86 19.05 4.04
CA GLY A 137 -8.64 19.15 2.60
C GLY A 137 -7.54 18.25 2.05
N ASN A 138 -6.85 17.49 2.89
CA ASN A 138 -5.84 16.52 2.44
C ASN A 138 -6.49 15.20 2.06
N GLY A 139 -6.08 14.61 0.94
CA GLY A 139 -6.41 13.23 0.61
C GLY A 139 -5.50 12.24 1.32
N ALA A 140 -5.25 11.07 0.71
CA ALA A 140 -4.38 10.06 1.31
C ALA A 140 -2.95 10.56 1.55
N THR A 141 -2.42 10.27 2.73
CA THR A 141 -1.06 10.61 3.16
C THR A 141 -0.10 9.44 3.08
N SER A 142 -0.62 8.21 3.01
CA SER A 142 0.18 7.00 2.81
C SER A 142 -0.59 5.98 2.00
N TRP A 143 0.12 5.13 1.27
CA TRP A 143 -0.48 4.13 0.37
C TRP A 143 0.41 2.93 0.15
N VAL A 144 -0.17 1.83 -0.34
CA VAL A 144 0.55 0.67 -0.86
C VAL A 144 -0.32 -0.11 -1.83
N PHE A 145 0.30 -0.64 -2.88
CA PHE A 145 -0.29 -1.67 -3.72
C PHE A 145 0.15 -3.04 -3.23
N THR A 146 -0.78 -3.97 -3.03
CA THR A 146 -0.47 -5.32 -2.56
C THR A 146 -1.32 -6.38 -3.23
N SER A 147 -0.73 -7.53 -3.49
CA SER A 147 -1.38 -8.75 -3.99
C SER A 147 -1.77 -9.72 -2.88
N LEU A 148 -1.47 -9.40 -1.62
CA LEU A 148 -1.64 -10.33 -0.49
C LEU A 148 -3.10 -10.57 -0.07
N LEU A 149 -4.04 -9.71 -0.46
CA LEU A 149 -5.42 -9.72 0.04
C LEU A 149 -6.40 -10.52 -0.83
N GLY A 150 -6.03 -10.86 -2.06
CA GLY A 150 -6.95 -11.49 -2.99
C GLY A 150 -6.33 -11.80 -4.34
N ARG A 151 -7.17 -12.25 -5.26
CA ARG A 151 -6.76 -12.59 -6.63
C ARG A 151 -6.37 -11.38 -7.47
N ASN A 152 -7.03 -10.25 -7.24
CA ASN A 152 -6.70 -8.98 -7.88
C ASN A 152 -5.78 -8.18 -6.93
N PRO A 153 -4.94 -7.28 -7.44
CA PRO A 153 -4.20 -6.35 -6.60
C PRO A 153 -5.14 -5.43 -5.82
N TYR A 154 -4.67 -4.95 -4.68
CA TYR A 154 -5.38 -4.03 -3.81
C TYR A 154 -4.56 -2.77 -3.62
N LEU A 155 -5.22 -1.63 -3.61
CA LEU A 155 -4.69 -0.38 -3.11
C LEU A 155 -5.19 -0.19 -1.67
N VAL A 156 -4.26 -0.05 -0.72
CA VAL A 156 -4.58 0.40 0.63
C VAL A 156 -4.13 1.85 0.75
N THR A 157 -5.04 2.75 1.06
CA THR A 157 -4.77 4.17 1.29
C THR A 157 -5.06 4.51 2.74
N GLN A 158 -4.28 5.42 3.30
CA GLN A 158 -4.39 5.86 4.67
C GLN A 158 -4.36 7.38 4.75
N GLY A 159 -5.18 7.91 5.66
CA GLY A 159 -5.23 9.32 6.01
C GLY A 159 -5.87 9.47 7.38
N GLY A 160 -5.79 10.67 7.95
CA GLY A 160 -6.31 10.90 9.29
C GLY A 160 -6.27 12.37 9.67
N GLY A 161 -6.54 12.64 10.93
CA GLY A 161 -6.52 13.98 11.49
C GLY A 161 -6.60 13.97 13.00
N VAL A 162 -6.76 15.16 13.59
CA VAL A 162 -6.80 15.34 15.04
C VAL A 162 -8.07 16.07 15.46
N TRP A 163 -9.02 15.40 16.13
CA TRP A 163 -10.23 16.03 16.66
C TRP A 163 -10.12 16.20 18.16
N GLN A 164 -10.23 17.44 18.63
CA GLN A 164 -10.26 17.75 20.06
C GLN A 164 -9.06 17.16 20.83
N GLY A 165 -7.90 17.08 20.17
CA GLY A 165 -6.67 16.49 20.72
C GLY A 165 -6.51 14.98 20.49
N CYS A 166 -7.53 14.29 20.01
CA CYS A 166 -7.47 12.87 19.67
C CYS A 166 -7.08 12.69 18.19
N ALA A 167 -5.93 12.07 17.93
CA ALA A 167 -5.51 11.71 16.59
C ALA A 167 -6.15 10.39 16.19
N ILE A 168 -6.73 10.32 14.99
CA ILE A 168 -7.29 9.08 14.44
C ILE A 168 -6.91 8.97 12.97
N GLY A 169 -6.44 7.78 12.59
CA GLY A 169 -6.23 7.37 11.21
C GLY A 169 -7.34 6.46 10.74
N SER A 170 -7.58 6.46 9.44
CA SER A 170 -8.34 5.42 8.77
C SER A 170 -7.61 4.93 7.53
N ALA A 171 -7.68 3.63 7.31
CA ALA A 171 -7.24 2.99 6.07
C ALA A 171 -8.45 2.47 5.28
N VAL A 172 -8.43 2.66 3.96
CA VAL A 172 -9.42 2.10 3.04
C VAL A 172 -8.75 1.07 2.14
N VAL A 173 -9.44 -0.05 1.92
CA VAL A 173 -9.01 -1.18 1.12
C VAL A 173 -9.80 -1.17 -0.18
N THR A 174 -9.11 -0.92 -1.29
CA THR A 174 -9.71 -0.84 -2.63
C THR A 174 -9.18 -1.99 -3.48
N GLU A 175 -10.05 -2.85 -3.98
CA GLU A 175 -9.67 -3.90 -4.94
C GLU A 175 -9.54 -3.29 -6.33
N LEU A 176 -8.46 -3.60 -7.05
CA LEU A 176 -8.20 -3.12 -8.41
C LEU A 176 -8.61 -4.21 -9.42
N THR A 177 -9.88 -4.20 -9.79
CA THR A 177 -10.42 -5.18 -10.76
C THR A 177 -10.19 -4.70 -12.19
N PRO A 178 -10.20 -5.59 -13.21
CA PRO A 178 -10.07 -5.17 -14.60
C PRO A 178 -11.12 -4.13 -15.06
N ASP A 179 -12.30 -4.14 -14.46
CA ASP A 179 -13.40 -3.21 -14.78
C ASP A 179 -13.31 -1.88 -14.00
N GLY A 180 -12.39 -1.79 -13.03
CA GLY A 180 -12.17 -0.61 -12.21
C GLY A 180 -11.94 -0.92 -10.72
N PRO A 181 -11.59 0.11 -9.93
CA PRO A 181 -11.43 0.01 -8.49
C PRO A 181 -12.78 -0.22 -7.80
N VAL A 182 -12.79 -1.10 -6.80
CA VAL A 182 -13.96 -1.42 -5.97
C VAL A 182 -13.63 -1.17 -4.51
N ASP A 183 -14.39 -0.32 -3.85
CA ASP A 183 -14.30 -0.11 -2.40
C ASP A 183 -14.69 -1.40 -1.64
N ARG A 184 -13.71 -1.99 -0.95
CA ARG A 184 -13.88 -3.19 -0.13
C ARG A 184 -13.96 -2.86 1.36
N GLY A 185 -14.13 -1.60 1.75
CA GLY A 185 -14.27 -1.16 3.12
C GLY A 185 -12.97 -0.63 3.72
N GLY A 186 -12.97 -0.41 5.03
CA GLY A 186 -11.84 0.19 5.73
C GLY A 186 -11.81 -0.15 7.21
N PHE A 187 -10.79 0.36 7.89
CA PHE A 187 -10.59 0.18 9.32
C PHE A 187 -9.83 1.38 9.91
N THR A 188 -9.98 1.60 11.21
CA THR A 188 -9.13 2.54 11.96
C THR A 188 -7.74 1.95 12.06
N ASP A 189 -6.77 2.50 11.35
CA ASP A 189 -5.38 2.02 11.35
C ASP A 189 -4.54 2.64 12.47
N SER A 190 -4.95 3.79 13.00
CA SER A 190 -4.25 4.41 14.13
C SER A 190 -5.17 5.23 15.02
N MET A 191 -4.83 5.32 16.30
CA MET A 191 -5.48 6.20 17.26
C MET A 191 -4.48 6.62 18.33
N SER A 192 -4.47 7.90 18.68
CA SER A 192 -3.78 8.42 19.86
C SER A 192 -4.71 9.37 20.61
N SER A 193 -5.09 9.04 21.84
CA SER A 193 -5.85 9.96 22.67
C SER A 193 -4.97 11.14 23.08
N GLY A 194 -5.48 12.36 22.90
CA GLY A 194 -4.81 13.55 23.44
C GLY A 194 -4.77 13.48 24.96
N ALA A 195 -3.61 13.70 25.57
CA ALA A 195 -3.56 13.87 27.02
C ALA A 195 -3.90 15.32 27.40
N GLY A 196 -5.04 15.48 28.07
CA GLY A 196 -5.22 16.58 29.01
C GLY A 196 -4.31 16.41 30.24
N ILE A 197 -4.11 17.46 31.03
CA ILE A 197 -3.31 17.41 32.25
C ILE A 197 -3.84 16.29 33.18
N GLY A 198 -3.00 15.31 33.51
CA GLY A 198 -3.33 14.20 34.41
C GLY A 198 -3.99 12.97 33.74
N GLN A 199 -4.17 12.98 32.42
CA GLN A 199 -4.70 11.84 31.66
C GLN A 199 -3.56 10.96 31.11
N THR A 200 -3.83 9.65 30.96
CA THR A 200 -2.89 8.73 30.30
C THR A 200 -3.23 8.67 28.81
N VAL A 201 -2.24 9.02 27.97
CA VAL A 201 -2.34 8.83 26.51
C VAL A 201 -2.53 7.35 26.21
N GLN A 202 -3.51 7.04 25.37
CA GLN A 202 -3.67 5.73 24.77
C GLN A 202 -3.26 5.81 23.31
N THR A 203 -2.48 4.84 22.84
CA THR A 203 -2.07 4.72 21.44
C THR A 203 -2.40 3.35 20.90
N TYR A 204 -2.79 3.30 19.64
CA TYR A 204 -3.09 2.10 18.89
C TYR A 204 -2.57 2.26 17.47
N ASP A 205 -1.73 1.33 17.02
CA ASP A 205 -1.17 1.30 15.67
C ASP A 205 -1.48 -0.06 15.04
N GLY A 206 -2.28 -0.05 13.98
CA GLY A 206 -2.88 -1.20 13.32
C GLY A 206 -2.22 -1.48 11.98
N GLN A 207 -1.83 -2.73 11.75
CA GLN A 207 -1.27 -3.18 10.47
C GLN A 207 -1.91 -4.49 10.01
N ILE A 208 -2.09 -4.66 8.70
CA ILE A 208 -2.55 -5.93 8.14
C ILE A 208 -1.40 -6.95 8.25
N VAL A 209 -1.56 -7.96 9.11
CA VAL A 209 -0.51 -8.94 9.42
C VAL A 209 -0.76 -10.34 8.84
N ALA A 210 -1.95 -10.58 8.33
CA ALA A 210 -2.31 -11.85 7.69
C ALA A 210 -3.56 -11.67 6.83
N ALA A 211 -3.70 -12.49 5.80
CA ALA A 211 -4.93 -12.62 5.02
C ALA A 211 -5.17 -14.05 4.57
N VAL A 212 -6.44 -14.35 4.33
CA VAL A 212 -6.89 -15.47 3.50
C VAL A 212 -7.47 -14.81 2.25
N PRO A 213 -6.80 -14.91 1.09
CA PRO A 213 -7.18 -14.22 -0.13
C PRO A 213 -8.67 -14.36 -0.46
N ASP A 214 -9.30 -13.24 -0.81
CA ASP A 214 -10.73 -13.12 -1.18
C ASP A 214 -11.71 -13.59 -0.07
N LYS A 215 -11.26 -13.67 1.19
CA LYS A 215 -12.09 -14.12 2.31
C LYS A 215 -11.96 -13.26 3.54
N SER A 216 -10.74 -12.96 3.98
CA SER A 216 -10.53 -12.20 5.22
C SER A 216 -9.13 -11.64 5.34
N PHE A 217 -8.97 -10.57 6.12
CA PHE A 217 -7.66 -10.14 6.61
C PHE A 217 -7.68 -9.90 8.12
N THR A 218 -6.51 -9.86 8.72
CA THR A 218 -6.32 -9.62 10.15
C THR A 218 -5.46 -8.38 10.34
N VAL A 219 -5.98 -7.43 11.11
CA VAL A 219 -5.24 -6.27 11.58
C VAL A 219 -4.73 -6.58 12.99
N ALA A 220 -3.43 -6.43 13.22
CA ALA A 220 -2.86 -6.48 14.56
C ALA A 220 -2.60 -5.06 15.03
N TYR A 221 -3.02 -4.77 16.25
CA TYR A 221 -2.79 -3.49 16.91
C TYR A 221 -1.69 -3.61 17.96
N THR A 222 -0.83 -2.61 18.01
CA THR A 222 0.18 -2.38 19.06
C THR A 222 -0.03 -1.02 19.72
N GLY A 223 0.75 -0.67 20.76
CA GLY A 223 0.61 0.56 21.52
C GLY A 223 0.26 0.28 22.99
N THR A 224 -0.80 0.90 23.51
CA THR A 224 -1.26 0.73 24.90
C THR A 224 -1.61 -0.72 25.24
N ARG A 225 -2.22 -1.44 24.31
CA ARG A 225 -2.45 -2.89 24.42
C ARG A 225 -2.39 -3.53 23.05
N SER A 226 -1.97 -4.79 23.00
CA SER A 226 -1.95 -5.58 21.78
C SER A 226 -3.21 -6.43 21.63
N PHE A 227 -3.81 -6.41 20.45
CA PHE A 227 -4.92 -7.28 20.09
C PHE A 227 -4.97 -7.46 18.57
N LYS A 228 -5.86 -8.33 18.10
CA LYS A 228 -6.10 -8.57 16.68
C LYS A 228 -7.58 -8.41 16.37
N GLN A 229 -7.88 -7.83 15.22
CA GLN A 229 -9.22 -7.74 14.66
C GLN A 229 -9.25 -8.44 13.31
N GLN A 230 -10.27 -9.27 13.10
CA GLN A 230 -10.46 -9.98 11.85
C GLN A 230 -11.56 -9.29 11.05
N TYR A 231 -11.30 -9.07 9.77
CA TYR A 231 -12.25 -8.52 8.81
C TYR A 231 -12.57 -9.60 7.79
N VAL A 232 -13.85 -9.90 7.57
CA VAL A 232 -14.32 -10.95 6.67
C VAL A 232 -15.10 -10.32 5.52
N LEU A 233 -14.83 -10.76 4.30
CA LEU A 233 -15.54 -10.32 3.12
C LEU A 233 -16.99 -10.82 3.17
N LYS A 234 -17.94 -9.90 3.25
CA LYS A 234 -19.39 -10.13 3.25
C LYS A 234 -20.05 -9.09 2.36
N ASP A 235 -20.93 -9.54 1.48
CA ASP A 235 -21.68 -8.65 0.57
C ASP A 235 -20.76 -7.70 -0.23
N GLY A 236 -19.57 -8.19 -0.59
CA GLY A 236 -18.58 -7.42 -1.36
C GLY A 236 -17.76 -6.42 -0.55
N LYS A 237 -17.87 -6.37 0.78
CA LYS A 237 -17.04 -5.53 1.65
C LYS A 237 -16.45 -6.31 2.83
N TYR A 238 -15.23 -5.97 3.23
CA TYR A 238 -14.61 -6.50 4.44
C TYR A 238 -15.26 -5.85 5.67
N ALA A 239 -15.93 -6.67 6.47
CA ALA A 239 -16.60 -6.25 7.69
C ALA A 239 -15.91 -6.83 8.92
N LEU A 240 -15.74 -6.02 9.96
CA LEU A 240 -15.19 -6.43 11.24
C LEU A 240 -16.01 -7.59 11.85
N VAL A 241 -15.31 -8.61 12.34
CA VAL A 241 -15.90 -9.68 13.15
C VAL A 241 -15.89 -9.26 14.62
N GLY A 242 -17.08 -9.14 15.21
CA GLY A 242 -17.25 -8.77 16.61
C GLY A 242 -17.34 -7.25 16.81
N LYS A 243 -16.83 -6.77 17.94
CA LYS A 243 -16.86 -5.35 18.29
C LYS A 243 -15.51 -4.70 18.02
N ASP A 244 -15.55 -3.41 17.66
CA ASP A 244 -14.33 -2.63 17.58
C ASP A 244 -13.66 -2.55 18.95
N GLN A 245 -12.35 -2.70 18.94
CA GLN A 245 -11.49 -2.66 20.11
C GLN A 245 -10.64 -1.40 20.17
N VAL A 246 -10.59 -0.61 19.09
CA VAL A 246 -10.04 0.75 19.14
C VAL A 246 -11.08 1.64 19.84
N PRO A 247 -10.73 2.34 20.94
CA PRO A 247 -11.70 3.09 21.76
C PRO A 247 -12.39 4.27 21.04
N GLY A 248 -11.84 4.69 19.90
CA GLY A 248 -12.31 5.84 19.14
C GLY A 248 -11.95 7.19 19.77
N CYS A 249 -12.33 8.24 19.05
CA CYS A 249 -12.55 9.60 19.54
C CYS A 249 -14.08 9.84 19.48
#